data_AF-A0A945KA15-F1
#
_entry.id   AF-A0A945KA15-F1
#
_cell.length_a   1.000
_cell.length_b   1.000
_cell.length_c   1.000
_cell.angle_alpha   90.00
_cell.angle_beta   90.00
_cell.angle_gamma   90.00
#
_symmetry.space_group_name_H-M   'P 1'
#
loop_
_entity.id
_entity.type
_entity.pdbx_description
1 polymer ?
#
loop_
_entity_poly.entity_id
_entity_poly.type
_entity_poly.pdbx_seq_one_letter_code
_entity_poly.pdbx_strand_id
1 'polypeptide(L)'
;MNTSLSKAKRNVFRSVAILLVSLCCAQWTLAASEKEILGNLAAARPDLNFEFVGEAALPGFFAVQVKGGPLLYVSADGGHFFDGNLYQITRSQFVDVRELALNDTRRDVFAARGTDDLIVFKPAGQTKAIINVFTDVDCGYCRKLHNEVPQLNAMGIEVRYLAFPRAGVGSDSYDKIATAWCSDTPNKTLTEIKNGKRTSTSVCEDNPVAEHHSLGVSLGVTGTPAIILMDGTMIPGYKPAAALAEFLGLSSIN
;
A
#
# COMPACT_ATOMS: atom_id res chain seq x y z
N MET A 1 -43.99 41.81 17.16
CA MET A 1 -43.27 40.61 16.70
C MET A 1 -42.67 40.89 15.32
N ASN A 2 -41.35 41.10 15.19
CA ASN A 2 -40.59 40.89 13.92
C ASN A 2 -39.09 41.28 13.96
N THR A 3 -38.55 41.81 15.05
CA THR A 3 -37.14 42.26 15.10
C THR A 3 -36.12 41.17 15.46
N SER A 4 -36.56 40.00 15.95
CA SER A 4 -35.65 38.92 16.41
C SER A 4 -35.18 37.98 15.28
N LEU A 5 -35.97 37.80 14.21
CA LEU A 5 -35.65 36.88 13.11
C LEU A 5 -34.58 37.42 12.14
N SER A 6 -34.37 38.74 12.11
CA SER A 6 -33.42 39.39 11.19
C SER A 6 -31.96 39.31 11.67
N LYS A 7 -31.71 39.32 12.99
CA LYS A 7 -30.35 39.23 13.55
C LYS A 7 -29.75 37.83 13.41
N ALA A 8 -30.55 36.79 13.58
CA ALA A 8 -30.10 35.40 13.42
C ALA A 8 -29.63 35.09 12.00
N LYS A 9 -30.39 35.50 10.97
CA LYS A 9 -30.00 35.32 9.55
C LYS A 9 -28.72 36.08 9.17
N ARG A 10 -28.51 37.27 9.73
CA ARG A 10 -27.34 38.12 9.43
C ARG A 10 -26.04 37.59 10.06
N ASN A 11 -26.14 36.91 11.21
CA ASN A 11 -25.00 36.22 11.84
C ASN A 11 -24.64 34.92 11.10
N VAL A 12 -25.62 34.14 10.63
CA VAL A 12 -25.35 32.94 9.83
C VAL A 12 -24.65 33.27 8.50
N PHE A 13 -25.07 34.34 7.80
CA PHE A 13 -24.42 34.78 6.56
C PHE A 13 -22.98 35.30 6.77
N ARG A 14 -22.69 35.96 7.90
CA ARG A 14 -21.32 36.39 8.24
C ARG A 14 -20.41 35.22 8.60
N SER A 15 -20.92 34.23 9.33
CA SER A 15 -20.16 33.03 9.69
C SER A 15 -19.85 32.13 8.49
N VAL A 16 -20.78 32.01 7.53
CA VAL A 16 -20.56 31.27 6.27
C VAL A 16 -19.53 31.98 5.37
N ALA A 17 -19.55 33.31 5.30
CA ALA A 17 -18.58 34.07 4.52
C ALA A 17 -17.14 33.98 5.08
N ILE A 18 -16.97 33.96 6.41
CA ILE A 18 -15.64 33.82 7.04
C ILE A 18 -15.08 32.40 6.82
N LEU A 19 -15.92 31.37 6.89
CA LEU A 19 -15.49 29.99 6.60
C LEU A 19 -15.06 29.82 5.13
N LEU A 20 -15.81 30.41 4.19
CA LEU A 20 -15.51 30.34 2.75
C LEU A 20 -14.22 31.09 2.37
N VAL A 21 -13.91 32.22 3.01
CA VAL A 21 -12.66 32.94 2.77
C VAL A 21 -11.44 32.19 3.34
N SER A 22 -11.57 31.57 4.52
CA SER A 22 -10.47 30.81 5.14
C SER A 22 -10.12 29.53 4.37
N LEU A 23 -11.12 28.82 3.82
CA LEU A 23 -10.88 27.64 2.98
C LEU A 23 -10.17 28.02 1.67
N CYS A 24 -10.54 29.16 1.09
CA CYS A 24 -9.89 29.66 -0.12
C CYS A 24 -8.42 29.99 0.14
N CYS A 25 -8.07 30.65 1.26
CA CYS A 25 -6.67 30.96 1.58
C CYS A 25 -5.79 29.72 1.76
N ALA A 26 -6.28 28.66 2.42
CA ALA A 26 -5.51 27.43 2.64
C ALA A 26 -5.21 26.67 1.33
N GLN A 27 -6.15 26.69 0.37
CA GLN A 27 -5.94 26.07 -0.94
C GLN A 27 -4.89 26.82 -1.77
N TRP A 28 -4.84 28.14 -1.65
CA TRP A 28 -3.86 28.96 -2.37
C TRP A 28 -2.45 28.78 -1.83
N THR A 29 -2.29 28.61 -0.51
CA THR A 29 -0.98 28.35 0.10
C THR A 29 -0.42 26.99 -0.30
N LEU A 30 -1.27 25.94 -0.34
CA LEU A 30 -0.83 24.59 -0.73
C LEU A 30 -0.38 24.54 -2.19
N ALA A 31 -1.16 25.11 -3.11
CA ALA A 31 -0.82 25.15 -4.53
C ALA A 31 0.45 25.98 -4.83
N ALA A 32 0.69 27.04 -4.04
CA ALA A 32 1.92 27.81 -4.13
C ALA A 32 3.15 26.98 -3.69
N SER A 33 3.04 26.31 -2.54
CA SER A 33 4.11 25.44 -2.03
C SER A 33 4.40 24.26 -2.95
N GLU A 34 3.40 23.58 -3.50
CA GLU A 34 3.62 22.47 -4.45
C GLU A 34 4.46 22.91 -5.65
N LYS A 35 4.05 24.01 -6.31
CA LYS A 35 4.74 24.53 -7.50
C LYS A 35 6.19 24.93 -7.18
N GLU A 36 6.39 25.60 -6.05
CA GLU A 36 7.72 26.03 -5.60
C GLU A 36 8.63 24.84 -5.28
N ILE A 37 8.13 23.87 -4.51
CA ILE A 37 8.84 22.65 -4.13
C ILE A 37 9.25 21.84 -5.38
N LEU A 38 8.29 21.52 -6.25
CA LEU A 38 8.58 20.72 -7.45
C LEU A 38 9.52 21.48 -8.39
N GLY A 39 9.37 22.81 -8.50
CA GLY A 39 10.24 23.66 -9.30
C GLY A 39 11.69 23.62 -8.81
N ASN A 40 11.92 23.79 -7.51
CA ASN A 40 13.25 23.78 -6.91
C ASN A 40 13.92 22.41 -7.04
N LEU A 41 13.19 21.33 -6.75
CA LEU A 41 13.72 19.96 -6.87
C LEU A 41 14.08 19.62 -8.32
N ALA A 42 13.18 19.90 -9.27
CA ALA A 42 13.43 19.63 -10.69
C ALA A 42 14.56 20.50 -11.27
N ALA A 43 14.73 21.73 -10.80
CA ALA A 43 15.86 22.56 -11.20
C ALA A 43 17.20 22.01 -10.70
N ALA A 44 17.24 21.48 -9.47
CA ALA A 44 18.45 20.89 -8.88
C ALA A 44 18.79 19.51 -9.46
N ARG A 45 17.78 18.68 -9.74
CA ARG A 45 17.89 17.30 -10.23
C ARG A 45 16.89 17.01 -11.35
N PRO A 46 17.09 17.57 -12.56
CA PRO A 46 16.18 17.39 -13.69
C PRO A 46 16.16 15.95 -14.22
N ASP A 47 17.10 15.12 -13.81
CA ASP A 47 17.17 13.70 -14.13
C ASP A 47 16.19 12.84 -13.31
N LEU A 48 15.58 13.40 -12.26
CA LEU A 48 14.63 12.71 -11.39
C LEU A 48 13.20 13.18 -11.63
N ASN A 49 12.25 12.26 -11.45
CA ASN A 49 10.82 12.58 -11.50
C ASN A 49 10.27 12.65 -10.06
N PHE A 50 9.64 13.77 -9.73
CA PHE A 50 9.07 14.03 -8.41
C PHE A 50 7.54 14.08 -8.49
N GLU A 51 6.87 13.44 -7.53
CA GLU A 51 5.43 13.46 -7.36
C GLU A 51 5.09 14.07 -5.99
N PHE A 52 4.27 15.13 -6.00
CA PHE A 52 3.84 15.78 -4.77
C PHE A 52 2.74 14.94 -4.11
N VAL A 53 2.98 14.49 -2.89
CA VAL A 53 2.04 13.64 -2.14
C VAL A 53 1.09 14.49 -1.30
N GLY A 54 1.58 15.60 -0.73
CA GLY A 54 0.78 16.52 0.08
C GLY A 54 1.50 16.97 1.35
N GLU A 55 0.73 17.56 2.27
CA GLU A 55 1.23 17.99 3.59
C GLU A 55 1.71 16.78 4.41
N ALA A 56 2.87 16.93 5.05
CA ALA A 56 3.34 15.97 6.03
C ALA A 56 2.70 16.24 7.40
N ALA A 57 2.63 15.23 8.26
CA ALA A 57 2.20 15.42 9.66
C ALA A 57 3.16 16.32 10.47
N LEU A 58 4.37 16.57 9.95
CA LEU A 58 5.32 17.54 10.49
C LEU A 58 5.01 18.94 9.93
N PRO A 59 4.62 19.92 10.77
CA PRO A 59 4.23 21.24 10.30
C PRO A 59 5.32 21.94 9.47
N GLY A 60 4.91 22.54 8.36
CA GLY A 60 5.83 23.25 7.44
C GLY A 60 6.62 22.34 6.51
N PHE A 61 6.35 21.03 6.51
CA PHE A 61 6.94 20.07 5.59
C PHE A 61 5.89 19.38 4.72
N PHE A 62 6.32 18.96 3.53
CA PHE A 62 5.51 18.29 2.53
C PHE A 62 6.18 16.98 2.12
N ALA A 63 5.38 15.96 1.85
CA ALA A 63 5.85 14.69 1.35
C ALA A 63 5.94 14.74 -0.18
N VAL A 64 7.10 14.36 -0.72
CA VAL A 64 7.37 14.29 -2.15
C VAL A 64 7.98 12.93 -2.48
N GLN A 65 7.33 12.16 -3.33
CA GLN A 65 7.82 10.86 -3.77
C GLN A 65 8.75 11.03 -4.97
N VAL A 66 9.98 10.52 -4.87
CA VAL A 66 10.84 10.35 -6.04
C VAL A 66 10.41 9.08 -6.76
N LYS A 67 10.10 9.14 -8.06
CA LYS A 67 9.69 7.95 -8.82
C LYS A 67 10.84 6.93 -8.84
N GLY A 68 10.61 5.75 -8.27
CA GLY A 68 11.64 4.70 -8.12
C GLY A 68 12.72 5.03 -7.09
N GLY A 69 12.51 6.07 -6.26
CA GLY A 69 13.44 6.53 -5.23
C GLY A 69 12.77 6.68 -3.86
N PRO A 70 13.44 7.37 -2.91
CA PRO A 70 12.91 7.57 -1.57
C PRO A 70 11.76 8.58 -1.52
N LEU A 71 11.01 8.53 -0.43
CA LEU A 71 10.11 9.62 -0.03
C LEU A 71 10.95 10.72 0.63
N LEU A 72 10.75 11.96 0.19
CA LEU A 72 11.37 13.15 0.76
C LEU A 72 10.35 13.92 1.59
N TYR A 73 10.81 14.47 2.71
CA TYR A 73 10.10 15.51 3.44
C TYR A 73 10.78 16.84 3.16
N VAL A 74 10.08 17.74 2.46
CA VAL A 74 10.62 19.00 1.94
C VAL A 74 9.99 20.17 2.67
N SER A 75 10.78 21.18 3.06
CA SER A 75 10.27 22.38 3.70
C SER A 75 9.35 23.16 2.75
N ALA A 76 8.42 23.95 3.32
CA ALA A 76 7.41 24.70 2.57
C ALA A 76 7.97 25.66 1.50
N ASP A 77 9.19 26.16 1.70
CA ASP A 77 9.95 27.02 0.79
C ASP A 77 10.77 26.24 -0.25
N GLY A 78 10.74 24.90 -0.20
CA GLY A 78 11.51 24.03 -1.09
C GLY A 78 13.03 24.12 -0.92
N GLY A 79 13.53 24.78 0.14
CA GLY A 79 14.95 25.05 0.35
C GLY A 79 15.71 23.92 1.05
N HIS A 80 15.02 23.07 1.81
CA HIS A 80 15.61 21.97 2.57
C HIS A 80 14.76 20.71 2.43
N PHE A 81 15.40 19.54 2.52
CA PHE A 81 14.71 18.27 2.62
C PHE A 81 15.46 17.28 3.50
N PHE A 82 14.77 16.26 3.96
CA PHE A 82 15.35 15.04 4.50
C PHE A 82 14.65 13.81 3.92
N ASP A 83 15.37 12.70 3.79
CA ASP A 83 14.81 11.41 3.40
C ASP A 83 14.60 10.51 4.63
N GLY A 84 13.61 9.62 4.55
CA GLY A 84 13.35 8.60 5.58
C GLY A 84 11.90 8.52 6.01
N ASN A 85 11.67 8.11 7.26
CA ASN A 85 10.35 7.89 7.84
C ASN A 85 10.07 8.93 8.93
N LEU A 86 8.82 9.39 9.00
CA LEU A 86 8.35 10.24 10.09
C LEU A 86 7.64 9.37 11.12
N TYR A 87 8.17 9.35 12.34
CA TYR A 87 7.56 8.62 13.46
C TYR A 87 6.89 9.59 14.43
N GLN A 88 5.64 9.33 14.75
CA GLN A 88 4.95 9.96 15.88
C GLN A 88 5.32 9.23 17.17
N ILE A 89 5.67 9.99 18.20
CA ILE A 89 5.85 9.47 19.56
C ILE A 89 4.49 9.44 20.25
N THR A 90 4.06 8.24 20.63
CA THR A 90 2.88 8.03 21.48
C THR A 90 3.31 7.60 22.88
N ARG A 91 2.36 7.45 23.81
CA ARG A 91 2.68 7.01 25.18
C ARG A 91 3.25 5.60 25.25
N SER A 92 2.94 4.74 24.29
CA SER A 92 3.27 3.32 24.32
C SER A 92 4.28 2.90 23.25
N GLN A 93 4.42 3.66 22.16
CA GLN A 93 5.25 3.27 21.01
C GLN A 93 5.58 4.44 20.08
N PHE A 94 6.53 4.21 19.19
CA PHE A 94 6.71 5.02 17.98
C PHE A 94 5.82 4.47 16.85
N VAL A 95 5.12 5.36 16.15
CA VAL A 95 4.20 5.01 15.06
C VAL A 95 4.67 5.67 13.79
N ASP A 96 4.92 4.89 12.74
CA ASP A 96 5.17 5.45 11.42
C ASP A 96 3.88 6.09 10.89
N VAL A 97 3.89 7.41 10.70
CA VAL A 97 2.67 8.14 10.32
C VAL A 97 2.26 7.87 8.89
N ARG A 98 3.20 7.53 8.01
CA ARG A 98 2.93 7.20 6.61
C ARG A 98 2.24 5.84 6.52
N GLU A 99 2.75 4.86 7.24
CA GLU A 99 2.13 3.53 7.32
C GLU A 99 0.74 3.61 7.94
N LEU A 100 0.58 4.38 9.02
CA LEU A 100 -0.73 4.60 9.63
C LEU A 100 -1.73 5.20 8.64
N ALA A 101 -1.31 6.21 7.86
CA ALA A 101 -2.15 6.82 6.84
C ALA A 101 -2.52 5.85 5.69
N LEU A 102 -1.67 4.85 5.39
CA LEU A 102 -1.96 3.84 4.39
C LEU A 102 -2.90 2.73 4.86
N ASN A 103 -3.02 2.49 6.17
CA ASN A 103 -3.85 1.41 6.67
C ASN A 103 -5.31 1.57 6.23
N ASP A 104 -5.87 2.78 6.31
CA ASP A 104 -7.25 3.03 5.85
C ASP A 104 -7.41 2.72 4.35
N THR A 105 -6.50 3.23 3.52
CA THR A 105 -6.50 2.95 2.07
C THR A 105 -6.38 1.46 1.77
N ARG A 106 -5.45 0.76 2.43
CA ARG A 106 -5.23 -0.69 2.25
C ARG A 106 -6.46 -1.50 2.65
N ARG A 107 -7.05 -1.18 3.81
CA ARG A 107 -8.29 -1.80 4.29
C ARG A 107 -9.39 -1.64 3.25
N ASP A 108 -9.62 -0.40 2.80
CA ASP A 108 -10.74 -0.09 1.91
C ASP A 108 -10.56 -0.76 0.53
N VAL A 109 -9.33 -0.79 0.01
CA VAL A 109 -8.98 -1.53 -1.21
C VAL A 109 -9.34 -3.01 -1.08
N PHE A 110 -8.89 -3.70 -0.02
CA PHE A 110 -9.14 -5.13 0.13
C PHE A 110 -10.55 -5.48 0.59
N ALA A 111 -11.27 -4.55 1.23
CA ALA A 111 -12.68 -4.70 1.57
C ALA A 111 -13.58 -4.63 0.33
N ALA A 112 -13.24 -3.80 -0.66
CA ALA A 112 -14.01 -3.64 -1.89
C ALA A 112 -13.62 -4.62 -3.00
N ARG A 113 -12.42 -5.22 -2.94
CA ARG A 113 -11.89 -6.09 -4.00
C ARG A 113 -12.51 -7.49 -3.96
N GLY A 114 -12.87 -8.01 -5.13
CA GLY A 114 -13.16 -9.43 -5.35
C GLY A 114 -11.92 -10.32 -5.26
N THR A 115 -12.07 -11.61 -5.56
CA THR A 115 -10.94 -12.56 -5.58
C THR A 115 -10.61 -13.10 -6.96
N ASP A 116 -11.30 -12.62 -7.99
CA ASP A 116 -11.30 -13.23 -9.33
C ASP A 116 -9.95 -13.11 -10.03
N ASP A 117 -9.20 -12.05 -9.73
CA ASP A 117 -7.84 -11.83 -10.23
C ASP A 117 -6.75 -12.32 -9.26
N LEU A 118 -7.12 -12.98 -8.15
CA LEU A 118 -6.17 -13.44 -7.13
C LEU A 118 -5.92 -14.94 -7.23
N ILE A 119 -4.72 -15.39 -6.88
CA ILE A 119 -4.49 -16.83 -6.61
C ILE A 119 -4.73 -17.07 -5.13
N VAL A 120 -5.88 -17.67 -4.80
CA VAL A 120 -6.35 -17.85 -3.42
C VAL A 120 -6.13 -19.28 -2.93
N PHE A 121 -5.39 -19.42 -1.83
CA PHE A 121 -5.24 -20.67 -1.09
C PHE A 121 -6.13 -20.62 0.15
N LYS A 122 -7.29 -21.29 0.06
CA LYS A 122 -8.29 -21.32 1.12
C LYS A 122 -8.05 -22.46 2.11
N PRO A 123 -8.34 -22.26 3.41
CA PRO A 123 -8.42 -23.36 4.36
C PRO A 123 -9.52 -24.35 3.94
N ALA A 124 -9.32 -25.64 4.26
CA ALA A 124 -10.35 -26.66 4.04
C ALA A 124 -11.56 -26.49 4.98
N GLY A 125 -11.32 -25.91 6.16
CA GLY A 125 -12.36 -25.56 7.13
C GLY A 125 -12.76 -24.08 7.06
N GLN A 126 -13.28 -23.55 8.18
CA GLN A 126 -13.66 -22.15 8.28
C GLN A 126 -12.46 -21.20 8.10
N THR A 127 -12.62 -20.19 7.25
CA THR A 127 -11.71 -19.04 7.19
C THR A 127 -11.86 -18.20 8.46
N LYS A 128 -10.80 -18.15 9.27
CA LYS A 128 -10.71 -17.36 10.51
C LYS A 128 -10.02 -16.02 10.30
N ALA A 129 -9.08 -15.96 9.36
CA ALA A 129 -8.39 -14.74 8.96
C ALA A 129 -8.01 -14.78 7.48
N ILE A 130 -7.81 -13.61 6.89
CA ILE A 130 -7.39 -13.43 5.49
C ILE A 130 -6.12 -12.59 5.48
N ILE A 131 -5.15 -13.01 4.68
CA ILE A 131 -3.94 -12.23 4.37
C ILE A 131 -3.81 -12.03 2.86
N ASN A 132 -3.50 -10.80 2.44
CA ASN A 132 -3.21 -10.44 1.06
C ASN A 132 -1.69 -10.33 0.91
N VAL A 133 -1.09 -11.08 -0.01
CA VAL A 133 0.36 -11.23 -0.09
C VAL A 133 0.85 -10.85 -1.47
N PHE A 134 1.57 -9.73 -1.56
CA PHE A 134 2.35 -9.38 -2.74
C PHE A 134 3.58 -10.29 -2.80
N THR A 135 3.70 -11.07 -3.88
CA THR A 135 4.69 -12.12 -4.01
C THR A 135 5.45 -12.05 -5.33
N ASP A 136 6.70 -12.52 -5.29
CA ASP A 136 7.57 -12.75 -6.44
C ASP A 136 8.01 -14.22 -6.44
N VAL A 137 8.09 -14.85 -7.61
CA VAL A 137 8.53 -16.26 -7.76
C VAL A 137 10.04 -16.44 -7.64
N ASP A 138 10.82 -15.39 -7.94
CA ASP A 138 12.29 -15.38 -7.82
C ASP A 138 12.75 -14.91 -6.41
N CYS A 139 11.80 -14.66 -5.50
CA CYS A 139 12.05 -14.26 -4.12
C CYS A 139 12.12 -15.48 -3.18
N GLY A 140 13.29 -15.72 -2.56
CA GLY A 140 13.51 -16.85 -1.65
C GLY A 140 12.55 -16.90 -0.46
N TYR A 141 12.30 -15.77 0.20
CA TYR A 141 11.35 -15.68 1.31
C TYR A 141 9.89 -15.86 0.89
N CYS A 142 9.56 -15.54 -0.36
CA CYS A 142 8.23 -15.74 -0.94
C CYS A 142 7.97 -17.23 -1.22
N ARG A 143 9.02 -17.98 -1.59
CA ARG A 143 8.99 -19.44 -1.68
C ARG A 143 8.88 -20.07 -0.28
N LYS A 144 9.63 -19.56 0.69
CA LYS A 144 9.55 -20.00 2.09
C LYS A 144 8.14 -19.82 2.67
N LEU A 145 7.54 -18.63 2.53
CA LEU A 145 6.15 -18.37 2.94
C LEU A 145 5.20 -19.35 2.26
N HIS A 146 5.39 -19.60 0.96
CA HIS A 146 4.52 -20.48 0.20
C HIS A 146 4.57 -21.93 0.68
N ASN A 147 5.75 -22.42 1.08
CA ASN A 147 5.89 -23.75 1.67
C ASN A 147 5.14 -23.90 3.01
N GLU A 148 4.84 -22.79 3.70
CA GLU A 148 4.08 -22.76 4.94
C GLU A 148 2.58 -22.48 4.72
N VAL A 149 2.13 -22.24 3.48
CA VAL A 149 0.69 -22.05 3.17
C VAL A 149 -0.19 -23.20 3.65
N PRO A 150 0.18 -24.49 3.49
CA PRO A 150 -0.61 -25.58 4.05
C PRO A 150 -0.79 -25.47 5.57
N GLN A 151 0.23 -25.01 6.30
CA GLN A 151 0.15 -24.79 7.75
C GLN A 151 -0.74 -23.59 8.09
N LEU A 152 -0.61 -22.48 7.36
CA LEU A 152 -1.49 -21.31 7.50
C LEU A 152 -2.96 -21.70 7.27
N ASN A 153 -3.22 -22.47 6.21
CA ASN A 153 -4.54 -22.98 5.89
C ASN A 153 -5.07 -23.94 6.98
N ALA A 154 -4.22 -24.80 7.56
CA ALA A 154 -4.62 -25.64 8.70
C ALA A 154 -5.01 -24.83 9.94
N MET A 155 -4.43 -23.63 10.12
CA MET A 155 -4.78 -22.68 11.19
C MET A 155 -6.03 -21.84 10.86
N GLY A 156 -6.63 -22.02 9.68
CA GLY A 156 -7.80 -21.24 9.22
C GLY A 156 -7.46 -19.91 8.56
N ILE A 157 -6.21 -19.70 8.16
CA ILE A 157 -5.77 -18.48 7.47
C ILE A 157 -5.86 -18.69 5.96
N GLU A 158 -6.65 -17.85 5.28
CA GLU A 158 -6.74 -17.77 3.82
C GLU A 158 -5.64 -16.87 3.27
N VAL A 159 -4.87 -17.37 2.29
CA VAL A 159 -3.76 -16.64 1.68
C VAL A 159 -4.14 -16.23 0.26
N ARG A 160 -4.21 -14.93 0.00
CA ARG A 160 -4.54 -14.35 -1.31
C ARG A 160 -3.28 -13.76 -1.93
N TYR A 161 -2.78 -14.33 -3.02
CA TYR A 161 -1.59 -13.80 -3.68
C TYR A 161 -1.93 -12.72 -4.71
N LEU A 162 -1.13 -11.66 -4.70
CA LEU A 162 -1.01 -10.66 -5.75
C LEU A 162 0.41 -10.72 -6.30
N ALA A 163 0.56 -10.54 -7.61
CA ALA A 163 1.87 -10.60 -8.25
C ALA A 163 2.65 -9.29 -8.04
N PHE A 164 3.93 -9.39 -7.69
CA PHE A 164 4.81 -8.25 -7.55
C PHE A 164 6.23 -8.62 -8.02
N PRO A 165 6.46 -8.73 -9.34
CA PRO A 165 7.79 -9.04 -9.87
C PRO A 165 8.74 -7.86 -9.56
N ARG A 166 9.70 -8.06 -8.64
CA ARG A 166 10.57 -6.97 -8.16
C ARG A 166 11.49 -6.41 -9.23
N ALA A 167 11.76 -7.19 -10.29
CA ALA A 167 12.52 -6.74 -11.45
C ALA A 167 11.68 -5.89 -12.43
N GLY A 168 10.40 -5.65 -12.12
CA GLY A 168 9.49 -4.83 -12.90
C GLY A 168 8.69 -5.60 -13.94
N VAL A 169 7.72 -4.90 -14.54
CA VAL A 169 6.88 -5.40 -15.63
C VAL A 169 7.74 -5.62 -16.89
N GLY A 170 7.55 -6.75 -17.57
CA GLY A 170 8.33 -7.15 -18.74
C GLY A 170 9.68 -7.80 -18.44
N SER A 171 9.96 -8.12 -17.17
CA SER A 171 11.15 -8.89 -16.76
C SER A 171 10.91 -10.41 -16.84
N ASP A 172 11.99 -11.21 -16.76
CA ASP A 172 11.87 -12.67 -16.63
C ASP A 172 11.03 -13.10 -15.42
N SER A 173 11.08 -12.35 -14.30
CA SER A 173 10.25 -12.61 -13.11
C SER A 173 8.77 -12.37 -13.42
N TYR A 174 8.46 -11.33 -14.21
CA TYR A 174 7.10 -11.03 -14.67
C TYR A 174 6.55 -12.18 -15.54
N ASP A 175 7.31 -12.65 -16.53
CA ASP A 175 6.84 -13.71 -17.43
C ASP A 175 6.58 -15.03 -16.68
N LYS A 176 7.47 -15.38 -15.75
CA LYS A 176 7.30 -16.56 -14.88
C LYS A 176 6.07 -16.45 -14.01
N ILE A 177 5.85 -15.32 -13.32
CA ILE A 177 4.71 -15.20 -12.41
C ILE A 177 3.39 -15.10 -13.19
N ALA A 178 3.35 -14.41 -14.34
CA ALA A 178 2.18 -14.34 -15.22
C ALA A 178 1.73 -15.73 -15.69
N THR A 179 2.67 -16.67 -15.89
CA THR A 179 2.37 -18.07 -16.23
C THR A 179 1.42 -18.74 -15.23
N ALA A 180 1.50 -18.38 -13.94
CA ALA A 180 0.57 -18.92 -12.96
C ALA A 180 -0.84 -18.36 -13.13
N TRP A 181 -0.99 -17.06 -13.42
CA TRP A 181 -2.28 -16.43 -13.64
C TRP A 181 -2.94 -16.81 -14.96
N CYS A 182 -2.13 -17.16 -15.97
CA CYS A 182 -2.60 -17.60 -17.28
C CYS A 182 -2.83 -19.11 -17.38
N SER A 183 -2.75 -19.83 -16.26
CA SER A 183 -2.91 -21.28 -16.22
C SER A 183 -4.33 -21.68 -15.86
N ASP A 184 -4.82 -22.77 -16.45
CA ASP A 184 -6.07 -23.42 -16.04
C ASP A 184 -6.05 -23.91 -14.57
N THR A 185 -4.86 -24.08 -13.99
CA THR A 185 -4.67 -24.52 -12.61
C THR A 185 -3.75 -23.57 -11.83
N PRO A 186 -4.17 -22.33 -11.55
CA PRO A 186 -3.29 -21.27 -11.08
C PRO A 186 -2.59 -21.60 -9.76
N ASN A 187 -3.30 -22.18 -8.78
CA ASN A 187 -2.72 -22.61 -7.51
C ASN A 187 -1.61 -23.65 -7.70
N LYS A 188 -1.84 -24.65 -8.55
CA LYS A 188 -0.89 -25.72 -8.82
C LYS A 188 0.34 -25.17 -9.55
N THR A 189 0.11 -24.36 -10.59
CA THR A 189 1.18 -23.74 -11.39
C THR A 189 2.04 -22.81 -10.55
N LEU A 190 1.43 -21.96 -9.72
CA LEU A 190 2.18 -21.11 -8.80
C LEU A 190 3.03 -21.95 -7.83
N THR A 191 2.45 -23.02 -7.27
CA THR A 191 3.17 -23.94 -6.36
C THR A 191 4.36 -24.58 -7.04
N GLU A 192 4.19 -25.09 -8.26
CA GLU A 192 5.24 -25.71 -9.04
C GLU A 192 6.39 -24.74 -9.37
N ILE A 193 6.06 -23.52 -9.82
CA ILE A 193 7.04 -22.48 -10.12
C ILE A 193 7.81 -22.08 -8.84
N LYS A 194 7.09 -21.87 -7.73
CA LYS A 194 7.69 -21.57 -6.42
C LYS A 194 8.50 -22.73 -5.84
N ASN A 195 8.28 -23.96 -6.30
CA ASN A 195 9.12 -25.12 -5.97
C ASN A 195 10.29 -25.31 -6.94
N GLY A 196 10.43 -24.46 -7.97
CA GLY A 196 11.55 -24.48 -8.91
C GLY A 196 11.35 -25.44 -10.08
N LYS A 197 10.12 -25.93 -10.31
CA LYS A 197 9.80 -26.69 -11.52
C LYS A 197 9.97 -25.78 -12.74
N ARG A 198 10.80 -26.20 -13.69
CA ARG A 198 10.90 -25.53 -14.99
C ARG A 198 9.59 -25.71 -15.74
N THR A 199 8.95 -24.60 -16.04
CA THR A 199 7.70 -24.53 -16.81
C THR A 199 7.95 -23.57 -17.97
N SER A 200 7.42 -23.89 -19.15
CA SER A 200 7.40 -22.93 -20.26
C SER A 200 6.63 -21.69 -19.83
N THR A 201 7.18 -20.51 -20.09
CA THR A 201 6.49 -19.26 -19.80
C THR A 201 5.29 -19.11 -20.72
N SER A 202 4.17 -18.63 -20.16
CA SER A 202 2.95 -18.32 -20.89
C SER A 202 2.39 -17.01 -20.35
N VAL A 203 2.27 -16.01 -21.21
CA VAL A 203 1.74 -14.69 -20.85
C VAL A 203 0.51 -14.44 -21.71
N CYS A 204 -0.66 -14.51 -21.07
CA CYS A 204 -1.96 -14.16 -21.62
C CYS A 204 -2.16 -12.64 -21.59
N GLU A 205 -2.93 -12.12 -22.54
CA GLU A 205 -3.14 -10.67 -22.72
C GLU A 205 -3.85 -10.02 -21.51
N ASP A 206 -4.76 -10.75 -20.87
CA ASP A 206 -5.63 -10.31 -19.77
C ASP A 206 -5.06 -10.62 -18.37
N ASN A 207 -3.78 -10.98 -18.27
CA ASN A 207 -3.17 -11.26 -16.97
C ASN A 207 -3.12 -9.99 -16.08
N PRO A 208 -3.39 -10.11 -14.77
CA PRO A 208 -3.47 -8.95 -13.87
C PRO A 208 -2.12 -8.50 -13.30
N VAL A 209 -0.98 -9.06 -13.75
CA VAL A 209 0.32 -8.88 -13.06
C VAL A 209 0.78 -7.42 -13.07
N ALA A 210 0.59 -6.71 -14.17
CA ALA A 210 0.95 -5.29 -14.24
C ALA A 210 0.09 -4.42 -13.32
N GLU A 211 -1.21 -4.71 -13.23
CA GLU A 211 -2.14 -4.04 -12.31
C GLU A 211 -1.77 -4.34 -10.85
N HIS A 212 -1.51 -5.60 -10.50
CA HIS A 212 -1.05 -5.99 -9.17
C HIS A 212 0.24 -5.26 -8.79
N HIS A 213 1.22 -5.21 -9.69
CA HIS A 213 2.47 -4.50 -9.43
C HIS A 213 2.22 -3.01 -9.13
N SER A 214 1.43 -2.34 -9.99
CA SER A 214 1.06 -0.93 -9.79
C SER A 214 0.32 -0.70 -8.47
N LEU A 215 -0.64 -1.57 -8.16
CA LEU A 215 -1.39 -1.53 -6.91
C LEU A 215 -0.44 -1.66 -5.71
N GLY A 216 0.46 -2.64 -5.73
CA GLY A 216 1.46 -2.83 -4.68
C GLY A 216 2.28 -1.57 -4.43
N VAL A 217 2.77 -0.93 -5.50
CA VAL A 217 3.53 0.33 -5.40
C VAL A 217 2.68 1.42 -4.73
N SER A 218 1.42 1.58 -5.15
CA SER A 218 0.51 2.58 -4.56
C SER A 218 0.20 2.32 -3.08
N LEU A 219 0.20 1.06 -2.66
CA LEU A 219 -0.01 0.63 -1.28
C LEU A 219 1.27 0.63 -0.43
N GLY A 220 2.39 1.11 -0.97
CA GLY A 220 3.68 1.21 -0.25
C GLY A 220 4.49 -0.08 -0.21
N VAL A 221 4.22 -1.05 -1.09
CA VAL A 221 5.03 -2.27 -1.20
C VAL A 221 6.39 -1.94 -1.82
N THR A 222 7.45 -2.12 -1.05
CA THR A 222 8.85 -1.88 -1.48
C THR A 222 9.66 -3.17 -1.65
N GLY A 223 9.09 -4.31 -1.25
CA GLY A 223 9.73 -5.61 -1.32
C GLY A 223 8.75 -6.76 -1.10
N THR A 224 9.21 -7.98 -1.34
CA THR A 224 8.38 -9.19 -1.24
C THR A 224 9.01 -10.24 -0.30
N PRO A 225 8.21 -11.04 0.42
CA PRO A 225 6.74 -10.93 0.46
C PRO A 225 6.33 -9.69 1.27
N ALA A 226 5.24 -9.04 0.86
CA ALA A 226 4.59 -8.02 1.67
C ALA A 226 3.18 -8.51 1.99
N ILE A 227 2.89 -8.64 3.28
CA ILE A 227 1.62 -9.19 3.78
C ILE A 227 0.77 -8.02 4.25
N ILE A 228 -0.45 -7.89 3.73
CA ILE A 228 -1.42 -6.87 4.13
C ILE A 228 -2.64 -7.58 4.72
N LEU A 229 -2.98 -7.20 5.94
CA LEU A 229 -4.14 -7.71 6.66
C LEU A 229 -5.42 -7.02 6.21
N MET A 230 -6.57 -7.59 6.55
CA MET A 230 -7.86 -7.00 6.20
C MET A 230 -8.14 -5.66 6.89
N ASP A 231 -7.48 -5.36 8.00
CA ASP A 231 -7.55 -4.04 8.66
C ASP A 231 -6.61 -2.99 8.04
N GLY A 232 -5.87 -3.38 7.00
CA GLY A 232 -4.92 -2.55 6.28
C GLY A 232 -3.49 -2.59 6.81
N THR A 233 -3.24 -3.20 7.97
CA THR A 233 -1.90 -3.32 8.53
C THR A 233 -0.98 -4.08 7.57
N MET A 234 0.18 -3.49 7.25
CA MET A 234 1.22 -4.16 6.48
C MET A 234 2.26 -4.79 7.41
N ILE A 235 2.56 -6.05 7.16
CA ILE A 235 3.70 -6.79 7.72
C ILE A 235 4.73 -6.93 6.59
N PRO A 236 5.80 -6.11 6.59
CA PRO A 236 6.82 -6.18 5.57
C PRO A 236 7.68 -7.44 5.76
N GLY A 237 7.97 -8.13 4.66
CA GLY A 237 8.82 -9.31 4.66
C GLY A 237 8.11 -10.59 5.10
N TYR A 238 8.91 -11.65 5.25
CA TYR A 238 8.43 -12.94 5.68
C TYR A 238 8.23 -12.99 7.19
N LYS A 239 7.11 -13.59 7.60
CA LYS A 239 6.83 -13.98 8.98
C LYS A 239 6.46 -15.47 8.99
N PRO A 240 7.04 -16.29 9.89
CA PRO A 240 6.68 -17.69 10.02
C PRO A 240 5.19 -17.89 10.33
N ALA A 241 4.60 -19.00 9.87
CA ALA A 241 3.18 -19.27 10.01
C ALA A 241 2.66 -19.18 11.45
N ALA A 242 3.40 -19.77 12.41
CA ALA A 242 3.02 -19.72 13.82
C ALA A 242 2.99 -18.28 14.38
N ALA A 243 4.01 -17.47 14.06
CA ALA A 243 4.07 -16.07 14.49
C ALA A 243 3.02 -15.20 13.79
N LEU A 244 2.66 -15.54 12.54
CA LEU A 244 1.57 -14.84 11.84
C LEU A 244 0.21 -15.21 12.43
N ALA A 245 -0.02 -16.48 12.78
CA ALA A 245 -1.22 -16.91 13.47
C ALA A 245 -1.35 -16.24 14.85
N GLU A 246 -0.25 -16.14 15.61
CA GLU A 246 -0.22 -15.41 16.88
C GLU A 246 -0.54 -13.93 16.72
N PHE A 247 0.05 -13.28 15.71
CA PHE A 247 -0.24 -11.89 15.38
C PHE A 247 -1.73 -11.66 15.05
N LEU A 248 -2.36 -12.66 14.42
CA LEU A 248 -3.79 -12.65 14.08
C LEU A 248 -4.70 -13.10 15.24
N GLY A 249 -4.14 -13.38 16.43
CA GLY A 249 -4.90 -13.85 17.58
C GLY A 249 -5.43 -15.29 17.44
N LEU A 250 -4.82 -16.09 16.56
CA LEU A 250 -5.23 -17.47 16.24
C LEU A 250 -4.41 -18.54 16.96
N SER A 251 -3.55 -18.16 17.92
CA SER A 251 -2.74 -19.10 18.69
C SER A 251 -3.59 -20.21 19.30
N SER A 252 -3.08 -21.43 19.16
CA SER A 252 -3.72 -22.71 19.44
C SER A 252 -4.44 -22.75 20.80
N ILE A 253 -5.76 -22.98 20.76
CA ILE A 253 -6.38 -23.83 21.77
C ILE A 253 -5.64 -25.16 21.68
N ASN A 254 -4.83 -25.47 22.71
CA ASN A 254 -4.32 -26.82 22.96
C ASN A 254 -5.48 -27.81 23.03
#